data_AF-A0A975R4Z0-F1
#
_entry.id   AF-A0A975R4Z0-F1
#
_cell.length_a   1.000
_cell.length_b   1.000
_cell.length_c   1.000
_cell.angle_alpha   90.00
_cell.angle_beta   90.00
_cell.angle_gamma   90.00
#
_symmetry.space_group_name_H-M   'P 1'
#
loop_
_entity.id
_entity.type
_entity.pdbx_description
1 polymer ?
#
loop_
_entity_poly.entity_id
_entity_poly.type
_entity_poly.pdbx_seq_one_letter_code
_entity_poly.pdbx_strand_id
1 'polypeptide(L)'
;MKTHDLAKALTQLGKLLRTLPNQELEELGSTLSNFASGPSADVGISLSALASLSKFSKSDWEKVARDFELPVDLRPRDAARDVMGKILTYLAENDAERKRVAMKARAATDQPSELSNALKFLLSNG
;
A
#
# COMPACT_ATOMS: atom_id res chain seq x y z
N MET A 1 -29.14 19.71 -8.54
CA MET A 1 -28.14 20.09 -9.56
C MET A 1 -28.87 20.78 -10.69
N LYS A 2 -28.41 21.95 -11.14
CA LYS A 2 -29.10 22.68 -12.22
C LYS A 2 -28.55 22.23 -13.58
N THR A 3 -29.38 22.33 -14.61
CA THR A 3 -29.03 21.92 -15.99
C THR A 3 -27.76 22.62 -16.51
N HIS A 4 -27.48 23.84 -16.06
CA HIS A 4 -26.23 24.55 -16.35
C HIS A 4 -24.99 23.94 -15.70
N ASP A 5 -25.11 23.38 -14.50
CA ASP A 5 -23.98 22.74 -13.81
C ASP A 5 -23.58 21.45 -14.54
N LEU A 6 -24.58 20.70 -15.02
CA LEU A 6 -24.37 19.50 -15.84
C LEU A 6 -23.71 19.85 -17.18
N ALA A 7 -24.17 20.91 -17.85
CA ALA A 7 -23.57 21.38 -19.10
C ALA A 7 -22.10 21.78 -18.92
N LYS A 8 -21.77 22.43 -17.79
CA LYS A 8 -20.39 22.81 -17.44
C LYS A 8 -19.51 21.57 -17.20
N ALA A 9 -20.02 20.58 -16.49
CA ALA A 9 -19.31 19.33 -16.23
C ALA A 9 -19.03 18.54 -17.53
N LEU A 10 -20.01 18.43 -18.43
CA LEU A 10 -19.83 17.77 -19.73
C LEU A 10 -18.81 18.50 -20.62
N THR A 11 -18.79 19.83 -20.56
CA THR A 11 -17.79 20.64 -21.27
C THR A 11 -16.37 20.38 -20.75
N GLN A 12 -16.23 20.23 -19.43
CA GLN A 12 -14.93 19.91 -18.82
C GLN A 12 -14.47 18.49 -19.17
N LEU A 13 -15.39 17.51 -19.15
CA LEU A 13 -15.08 16.15 -19.59
C LEU A 13 -14.62 16.12 -21.05
N GLY A 14 -15.31 16.83 -21.94
CA GLY A 14 -14.90 16.93 -23.35
C GLY A 14 -13.52 17.54 -23.55
N LYS A 15 -13.10 18.49 -22.71
CA LYS A 15 -11.72 19.01 -22.74
C LYS A 15 -10.70 17.96 -22.31
N LEU A 16 -11.00 17.19 -21.26
CA LEU A 16 -10.12 16.12 -20.78
C LEU A 16 -9.95 14.99 -21.81
N LEU A 17 -11.05 14.59 -22.46
CA LEU A 17 -11.00 13.58 -23.53
C LEU A 17 -10.13 14.01 -24.72
N ARG A 18 -10.07 15.32 -25.03
CA ARG A 18 -9.20 15.85 -26.09
C ARG A 18 -7.72 15.88 -25.71
N THR A 19 -7.41 15.93 -24.42
CA THR A 19 -6.02 15.91 -23.93
C THR A 19 -5.48 14.49 -23.73
N LEU A 20 -6.36 13.49 -23.77
CA LEU A 20 -5.99 12.08 -23.65
C LEU A 20 -5.51 11.52 -25.00
N PRO A 21 -4.71 10.44 -24.98
CA PRO A 21 -4.35 9.72 -26.20
C PRO A 21 -5.61 9.21 -26.90
N ASN A 22 -5.59 9.15 -28.23
CA ASN A 22 -6.70 8.61 -29.00
C ASN A 22 -6.80 7.09 -28.74
N GLN A 23 -7.70 6.70 -27.86
CA GLN A 23 -7.96 5.32 -27.42
C GLN A 23 -9.39 4.93 -27.76
N GLU A 24 -9.63 3.63 -27.92
CA GLU A 24 -10.97 3.11 -28.17
C GLU A 24 -11.89 3.40 -26.97
N LEU A 25 -13.16 3.71 -27.26
CA LEU A 25 -14.15 4.07 -26.23
C LEU A 25 -14.35 2.96 -25.18
N GLU A 26 -14.12 1.70 -25.57
CA GLU A 26 -14.20 0.52 -24.70
C GLU A 26 -13.07 0.50 -23.65
N GLU A 27 -11.88 0.99 -23.99
CA GLU A 27 -10.73 1.09 -23.08
C GLU A 27 -10.79 2.33 -22.19
N LEU A 28 -11.59 3.32 -22.57
CA LEU A 28 -11.72 4.59 -21.86
C LEU A 28 -12.35 4.40 -20.47
N GLY A 29 -13.26 3.43 -20.33
CA GLY A 29 -13.83 3.04 -19.05
C GLY A 29 -12.78 2.47 -18.08
N SER A 30 -11.84 1.66 -18.57
CA SER A 30 -10.72 1.16 -17.76
C SER A 30 -9.72 2.26 -17.41
N THR A 31 -9.41 3.16 -18.35
CA THR A 31 -8.46 4.27 -18.11
C THR A 31 -9.01 5.27 -17.09
N LEU A 32 -10.30 5.60 -17.12
CA LEU A 32 -10.94 6.44 -16.11
C LEU A 32 -11.03 5.75 -14.74
N SER A 33 -11.27 4.44 -14.73
CA SER A 33 -11.26 3.63 -13.49
C SER A 33 -9.87 3.56 -12.87
N ASN A 34 -8.84 3.50 -13.70
CA ASN A 34 -7.44 3.62 -13.30
C ASN A 34 -7.03 5.07 -12.95
N PHE A 35 -7.75 6.09 -13.40
CA PHE A 35 -7.51 7.47 -12.97
C PHE A 35 -8.05 7.72 -11.55
N ALA A 36 -9.18 7.10 -11.20
CA ALA A 36 -9.71 7.12 -9.84
C ALA A 36 -8.84 6.31 -8.86
N SER A 37 -8.12 5.33 -9.38
CA SER A 37 -7.10 4.57 -8.66
C SER A 37 -5.77 5.27 -8.90
N GLY A 38 -5.53 6.40 -8.21
CA GLY A 38 -4.37 7.26 -8.41
C GLY A 38 -3.06 6.48 -8.64
N PRO A 39 -2.14 7.03 -9.45
CA PRO A 39 -0.93 6.33 -9.86
C PRO A 39 -0.27 5.74 -8.61
N SER A 40 -0.03 4.42 -8.64
CA SER A 40 0.82 3.72 -7.70
C SER A 40 2.20 4.36 -7.79
N ALA A 41 2.34 5.47 -7.07
CA ALA A 41 3.54 6.21 -6.88
C ALA A 41 4.46 5.29 -6.09
N ASP A 42 5.40 4.72 -6.82
CA ASP A 42 6.79 4.56 -6.42
C ASP A 42 6.95 4.50 -4.91
N VAL A 43 7.08 3.28 -4.39
CA VAL A 43 7.17 2.84 -2.98
C VAL A 43 7.91 3.88 -2.12
N GLY A 44 7.20 4.94 -1.78
CA GLY A 44 7.73 6.09 -1.09
C GLY A 44 7.58 5.78 0.37
N ILE A 45 8.44 4.89 0.89
CA ILE A 45 8.40 4.55 2.30
C ILE A 45 8.59 5.86 3.06
N SER A 46 7.51 6.34 3.68
CA SER A 46 7.56 7.57 4.46
C SER A 46 8.65 7.41 5.51
N LEU A 47 9.67 8.26 5.48
CA LEU A 47 10.79 8.23 6.44
C LEU A 47 10.29 8.23 7.89
N SER A 48 9.14 8.86 8.15
CA SER A 48 8.42 8.84 9.42
C SER A 48 7.86 7.46 9.81
N ALA A 49 7.41 6.66 8.83
CA ALA A 49 6.96 5.28 9.03
C ALA A 49 8.16 4.36 9.33
N LEU A 50 9.25 4.47 8.57
CA LEU A 50 10.51 3.77 8.85
C LEU A 50 11.08 4.11 10.23
N ALA A 51 11.05 5.39 10.62
CA ALA A 51 11.51 5.84 11.93
C ALA A 51 10.60 5.38 13.08
N SER A 52 9.30 5.20 12.82
CA SER A 52 8.39 4.59 13.80
C SER A 52 8.67 3.09 13.94
N LEU A 53 8.97 2.41 12.84
CA LEU A 53 9.29 0.99 12.82
C LEU A 53 10.63 0.65 13.48
N SER A 54 11.62 1.55 13.44
CA SER A 54 12.94 1.31 14.03
C SER A 54 12.94 1.24 15.55
N LYS A 55 11.85 1.67 16.20
CA LYS A 55 11.66 1.59 17.65
C LYS A 55 11.33 0.18 18.14
N PHE A 56 10.86 -0.71 17.26
CA PHE A 56 10.48 -2.07 17.64
C PHE A 56 11.69 -2.99 17.82
N SER A 57 11.60 -3.87 18.80
CA SER A 57 12.66 -4.82 19.11
C SER A 57 12.72 -5.96 18.09
N LYS A 58 13.84 -6.68 18.04
CA LYS A 58 13.98 -7.90 17.23
C LYS A 58 12.86 -8.91 17.55
N SER A 59 12.55 -9.09 18.83
CA SER A 59 11.50 -10.03 19.26
C SER A 59 10.12 -9.68 18.72
N ASP A 60 9.83 -8.38 18.53
CA ASP A 60 8.54 -7.95 17.97
C ASP A 60 8.47 -8.28 16.47
N TRP A 61 9.57 -8.08 15.75
CA TRP A 61 9.66 -8.46 14.33
C TRP A 61 9.62 -9.98 14.11
N GLU A 62 10.26 -10.74 15.00
CA GLU A 62 10.15 -12.20 14.97
C GLU A 62 8.73 -12.69 15.27
N LYS A 63 8.01 -12.02 16.19
CA LYS A 63 6.58 -12.32 16.42
C LYS A 63 5.77 -12.07 15.15
N VAL A 64 5.99 -10.94 14.47
CA VAL A 64 5.32 -10.64 13.19
C VAL A 64 5.62 -11.71 12.15
N ALA A 65 6.89 -12.09 11.97
CA ALA A 65 7.26 -13.14 11.03
C ALA A 65 6.53 -14.47 11.34
N ARG A 66 6.36 -14.82 12.61
CA ARG A 66 5.60 -16.01 13.05
C ARG A 66 4.10 -15.84 12.87
N ASP A 67 3.53 -14.74 13.33
CA ASP A 67 2.08 -14.47 13.30
C ASP A 67 1.54 -14.41 11.87
N PHE A 68 2.36 -13.89 10.95
CA PHE A 68 2.02 -13.83 9.53
C PHE A 68 2.63 -14.98 8.73
N GLU A 69 3.34 -15.94 9.34
CA GLU A 69 3.94 -17.09 8.66
C GLU A 69 4.79 -16.68 7.45
N LEU A 70 5.61 -15.64 7.61
CA LEU A 70 6.47 -15.13 6.53
C LEU A 70 7.71 -16.03 6.37
N PRO A 71 8.02 -16.53 5.15
CA PRO A 71 9.15 -17.43 4.90
C PRO A 71 10.47 -16.65 4.79
N VAL A 72 10.80 -15.86 5.83
CA VAL A 72 12.04 -15.09 5.91
C VAL A 72 13.09 -15.83 6.73
N ASP A 73 14.32 -15.95 6.21
CA ASP A 73 15.45 -16.53 6.94
C ASP A 73 15.95 -15.56 8.01
N LEU A 74 15.53 -15.78 9.27
CA LEU A 74 15.94 -14.97 10.42
C LEU A 74 17.10 -15.63 11.15
N ARG A 75 18.27 -14.99 11.13
CA ARG A 75 19.47 -15.52 11.80
C ARG A 75 19.52 -15.04 13.24
N PRO A 76 20.06 -15.84 14.18
CA PRO A 76 20.22 -15.43 15.58
C PRO A 76 21.04 -14.15 15.74
N ARG A 77 21.98 -13.88 14.82
CA ARG A 77 22.88 -12.71 14.85
C ARG A 77 22.31 -11.46 14.17
N ASP A 78 21.16 -11.55 13.51
CA ASP A 78 20.55 -10.40 12.84
C ASP A 78 20.11 -9.34 13.86
N ALA A 79 20.37 -8.07 13.58
CA ALA A 79 19.83 -6.96 14.37
C ALA A 79 18.35 -6.73 14.01
N ALA A 80 17.62 -5.97 14.84
CA ALA A 80 16.21 -5.64 14.58
C ALA A 80 15.98 -5.00 13.21
N ARG A 81 16.92 -4.13 12.76
CA ARG A 81 16.88 -3.51 11.45
C ARG A 81 17.07 -4.51 10.30
N ASP A 82 17.91 -5.52 10.49
CA ASP A 82 18.15 -6.54 9.46
C ASP A 82 16.91 -7.42 9.28
N VAL A 83 16.29 -7.83 10.39
CA VAL A 83 15.03 -8.58 10.39
C VAL A 83 13.91 -7.77 9.72
N MET A 84 13.76 -6.49 10.10
CA MET A 84 12.82 -5.59 9.45
C MET A 84 13.09 -5.47 7.94
N GLY A 85 14.34 -5.28 7.55
CA GLY A 85 14.74 -5.17 6.15
C GLY A 85 14.33 -6.40 5.35
N LYS A 86 14.64 -7.60 5.85
CA LYS A 86 14.24 -8.87 5.21
C LYS A 86 12.73 -8.99 5.04
N ILE A 87 11.96 -8.62 6.06
CA ILE A 87 10.48 -8.65 6.01
C ILE A 87 9.95 -7.66 4.97
N LEU A 88 10.45 -6.42 4.97
CA LEU A 88 9.99 -5.40 4.03
C LEU A 88 10.39 -5.73 2.59
N THR A 89 11.61 -6.23 2.37
CA THR A 89 12.06 -6.71 1.05
C THR A 89 11.17 -7.84 0.55
N TYR A 90 10.89 -8.83 1.40
CA TYR A 90 9.99 -9.93 1.04
C TYR A 90 8.59 -9.44 0.64
N LEU A 91 8.01 -8.50 1.39
CA LEU A 91 6.68 -7.93 1.10
C LEU A 91 6.66 -7.01 -0.14
N ALA A 92 7.80 -6.40 -0.48
CA ALA A 92 7.97 -5.63 -1.71
C ALA A 92 8.03 -6.54 -2.95
N GLU A 93 8.68 -7.71 -2.82
CA GLU A 93 8.81 -8.69 -3.91
C GLU A 93 7.56 -9.56 -4.10
N ASN A 94 6.68 -9.65 -3.08
CA ASN A 94 5.53 -10.56 -3.08
C ASN A 94 4.20 -9.80 -2.84
N ASP A 95 3.59 -9.31 -3.92
CA ASP A 95 2.31 -8.57 -3.90
C ASP A 95 1.14 -9.32 -3.24
N ALA A 96 1.06 -10.63 -3.48
CA ALA A 96 0.00 -11.47 -2.91
C ALA A 96 0.11 -11.56 -1.37
N GLU A 97 1.33 -11.71 -0.88
CA GLU A 97 1.63 -11.76 0.56
C GLU A 97 1.40 -10.41 1.22
N ARG A 98 1.77 -9.31 0.54
CA ARG A 98 1.46 -7.95 1.01
C ARG A 98 -0.04 -7.75 1.26
N LYS A 99 -0.88 -8.17 0.32
CA LYS A 99 -2.34 -8.10 0.45
C LYS A 99 -2.87 -9.00 1.57
N ARG A 100 -2.33 -10.21 1.72
CA ARG A 100 -2.70 -11.15 2.79
C ARG A 100 -2.39 -10.57 4.16
N VAL A 101 -1.18 -10.03 4.35
CA VAL A 101 -0.75 -9.37 5.59
C VAL A 101 -1.62 -8.16 5.91
N ALA A 102 -1.92 -7.31 4.91
CA ALA A 102 -2.79 -6.15 5.09
C ALA A 102 -4.22 -6.54 5.53
N MET A 103 -4.78 -7.59 4.95
CA MET A 103 -6.10 -8.11 5.35
C MET A 103 -6.09 -8.69 6.76
N LYS A 104 -5.10 -9.52 7.08
CA LYS A 104 -4.97 -10.14 8.42
C LYS A 104 -4.71 -9.10 9.51
N ALA A 105 -3.91 -8.07 9.23
CA ALA A 105 -3.70 -6.95 10.14
C ALA A 105 -4.99 -6.16 10.40
N ARG A 106 -5.86 -5.99 9.38
CA ARG A 106 -7.17 -5.34 9.53
C ARG A 106 -8.16 -6.17 10.36
N ALA A 107 -8.11 -7.50 10.23
CA ALA A 107 -9.00 -8.42 10.95
C ALA A 107 -8.58 -8.69 12.40
N ALA A 108 -7.31 -8.43 12.78
CA ALA A 108 -6.86 -8.56 14.16
C ALA A 108 -7.51 -7.49 15.05
N THR A 109 -8.60 -7.87 15.73
CA THR A 109 -9.37 -7.08 16.70
C THR A 109 -8.84 -7.18 18.13
N ASP A 110 -8.01 -8.18 18.44
CA ASP A 110 -7.38 -8.35 19.76
C ASP A 110 -6.06 -7.58 19.83
N GLN A 111 -6.14 -6.36 20.37
CA GLN A 111 -5.06 -5.40 20.60
C GLN A 111 -4.24 -5.03 19.34
N PRO A 112 -4.53 -3.87 18.70
CA PRO A 112 -3.67 -3.36 17.65
C PRO A 112 -2.32 -2.98 18.25
N SER A 113 -1.32 -3.86 18.14
CA SER A 113 0.06 -3.52 18.47
C SER A 113 0.48 -2.32 17.63
N GLU A 114 1.26 -1.40 18.19
CA GLU A 114 1.75 -0.23 17.46
C GLU A 114 2.45 -0.64 16.15
N LEU A 115 3.07 -1.83 16.15
CA LEU A 115 3.69 -2.45 14.99
C LEU A 115 2.67 -2.80 13.90
N SER A 116 1.51 -3.37 14.26
CA SER A 116 0.43 -3.66 13.32
C SER A 116 -0.12 -2.38 12.67
N ASN A 117 -0.22 -1.29 13.43
CA ASN A 117 -0.65 0.00 12.90
C ASN A 117 0.42 0.63 11.98
N ALA A 118 1.69 0.52 12.36
CA ALA A 118 2.80 0.98 11.53
C ALA A 118 2.93 0.17 10.23
N LEU A 119 2.71 -1.15 10.28
CA LEU A 119 2.59 -2.02 9.11
C LEU A 119 1.41 -1.62 8.24
N LYS A 120 0.21 -1.42 8.81
CA LYS A 120 -0.95 -0.93 8.07
C LYS A 120 -0.66 0.38 7.34
N PHE A 121 -0.01 1.32 8.02
CA PHE A 121 0.37 2.61 7.42
C PHE A 121 1.34 2.43 6.26
N LEU A 122 2.31 1.53 6.39
CA LEU A 122 3.27 1.21 5.33
C LEU A 122 2.65 0.49 4.14
N LEU A 123 1.77 -0.47 4.40
CA LEU A 123 1.11 -1.28 3.38
C LEU A 123 -0.07 -0.57 2.70
N SER A 124 -0.61 0.48 3.31
CA SER A 124 -1.70 1.30 2.75
C SER A 124 -1.19 2.52 1.98
N ASN A 125 0.07 2.94 2.21
CA ASN A 125 0.71 4.07 1.53
C ASN A 125 1.87 3.62 0.62
N GLY A 126 1.92 2.34 0.25
CA GLY A 126 2.91 1.75 -0.64
C GLY A 126 2.28 0.87 -1.71
#